data_AF-A0A497D3S9-F1
#
_entry.id   AF-A0A497D3S9-F1
#
_cell.length_a   1.000
_cell.length_b   1.000
_cell.length_c   1.000
_cell.angle_alpha   90.00
_cell.angle_beta   90.00
_cell.angle_gamma   90.00
#
_symmetry.space_group_name_H-M   'P 1'
#
loop_
_entity.id
_entity.type
_entity.pdbx_description
1 polymer ?
#
loop_
_entity_poly.entity_id
_entity_poly.type
_entity_poly.pdbx_seq_one_letter_code
_entity_poly.pdbx_strand_id
1 'polypeptide(L)'
;MINKLFKSHSFLISVQFVTLLAFTLLVYGAIGITTSDKDFAIILRNTNISNLIIWSYWWPLIIVTAILFGRFWCTICPMELVTSLFGRIGMRKKPGGLLKSGWVITLFYAIILIIGIHTLAIHRIPQYMAFYMLILLAVAVIAGLVWEKRTFCTHICPIGHLLGLYAMLSSKELRVKDQNVCKNCKTKDCISTANSYKFTGRSCTSELFPPKIADNRDCILCGQCHKSCTKDNIIIKKRKLAADLFTNVKLSWAEIAFFMLVSGFVIYEVLSEWKVTKKLVMATPDWVNHSLHTSGNLTGTVKAIVLFIILPGIFYLLFAAMKRAVSGESWKSAFTQLVLAV
;
A
#
# COMPACT_ATOMS: atom_id res chain seq x y z
N MET A 1 21.57 -0.53 -16.37
CA MET A 1 21.23 0.80 -15.81
C MET A 1 20.59 0.74 -14.41
N ILE A 2 19.43 0.10 -14.22
CA ILE A 2 18.69 0.12 -12.93
C ILE A 2 19.50 -0.39 -11.72
N ASN A 3 20.25 -1.50 -11.85
CA ASN A 3 21.08 -2.01 -10.76
C ASN A 3 22.18 -1.01 -10.34
N LYS A 4 22.77 -0.28 -11.30
CA LYS A 4 23.80 0.73 -11.03
C LYS A 4 23.22 1.91 -10.23
N LEU A 5 22.02 2.38 -10.60
CA LEU A 5 21.29 3.41 -9.87
C LEU A 5 21.01 2.98 -8.42
N PHE A 6 20.53 1.75 -8.25
CA PHE A 6 20.25 1.19 -6.93
C PHE A 6 21.49 0.90 -6.09
N LYS A 7 22.68 0.76 -6.69
CA LYS A 7 23.95 0.69 -5.93
C LYS A 7 24.47 2.05 -5.50
N SER A 8 24.20 3.11 -6.26
CA SER A 8 24.69 4.45 -5.95
C SER A 8 24.23 4.91 -4.56
N HIS A 9 25.18 5.34 -3.72
CA HIS A 9 24.90 5.84 -2.37
C HIS A 9 24.11 7.14 -2.42
N SER A 10 24.58 8.11 -3.20
CA SER A 10 23.99 9.45 -3.28
C SER A 10 22.61 9.44 -3.93
N PHE A 11 22.41 8.67 -5.01
CA PHE A 11 21.17 8.72 -5.78
C PHE A 11 19.91 8.46 -4.93
N LEU A 12 19.88 7.37 -4.16
CA LEU A 12 18.69 7.03 -3.37
C LEU A 12 18.43 8.05 -2.26
N ILE A 13 19.49 8.52 -1.59
CA ILE A 13 19.37 9.50 -0.52
C ILE A 13 18.88 10.84 -1.08
N SER A 14 19.49 11.33 -2.15
CA SER A 14 19.11 12.60 -2.79
C SER A 14 17.65 12.58 -3.21
N VAL A 15 17.18 11.50 -3.84
CA VAL A 15 15.77 11.39 -4.25
C VAL A 15 14.84 11.37 -3.03
N GLN A 16 15.18 10.67 -1.95
CA GLN A 16 14.39 10.67 -0.72
C GLN A 16 14.30 12.06 -0.05
N PHE A 17 15.38 12.84 -0.08
CA PHE A 17 15.35 14.22 0.43
C PHE A 17 14.52 15.14 -0.47
N VAL A 18 14.64 14.99 -1.79
CA VAL A 18 13.81 15.75 -2.76
C VAL A 18 12.33 15.43 -2.58
N THR A 19 11.96 14.16 -2.40
CA THR A 19 10.56 13.78 -2.16
C THR A 19 10.06 14.23 -0.79
N LEU A 20 10.92 14.26 0.24
CA LEU A 20 10.57 14.86 1.53
C LEU A 20 10.33 16.37 1.40
N LEU A 21 11.19 17.09 0.68
CA LEU A 21 11.00 18.52 0.42
C LEU A 21 9.69 18.76 -0.33
N ALA A 22 9.45 18.02 -1.42
CA ALA A 22 8.20 18.11 -2.17
C ALA A 22 6.98 17.82 -1.29
N PHE A 23 7.05 16.78 -0.45
CA PHE A 23 6.01 16.46 0.53
C PHE A 23 5.75 17.64 1.48
N THR A 24 6.79 18.26 2.04
CA THR A 24 6.63 19.40 2.96
C THR A 24 6.03 20.63 2.27
N LEU A 25 6.43 20.91 1.02
CA LEU A 25 5.87 22.01 0.24
C LEU A 25 4.39 21.79 -0.09
N LEU A 26 4.00 20.56 -0.47
CA LEU A 26 2.61 20.22 -0.76
C LEU A 26 1.72 20.34 0.49
N VAL A 27 2.21 19.88 1.64
CA VAL A 27 1.52 20.03 2.92
C VAL A 27 1.37 21.52 3.27
N TYR A 28 2.45 22.29 3.18
CA TYR A 28 2.42 23.73 3.47
C TYR A 28 1.43 24.47 2.56
N GLY A 29 1.46 24.21 1.24
CA GLY A 29 0.55 24.81 0.27
C GLY A 29 -0.92 24.38 0.37
N ALA A 30 -1.24 23.44 1.27
CA ALA A 30 -2.59 22.97 1.51
C ALA A 30 -3.16 23.41 2.87
N ILE A 31 -2.31 23.82 3.82
CA ILE A 31 -2.74 24.29 5.14
C ILE A 31 -3.47 25.64 5.01
N GLY A 32 -4.57 25.79 5.74
CA GLY A 32 -5.39 27.01 5.74
C GLY A 32 -6.39 27.12 4.58
N ILE A 33 -6.38 26.17 3.64
CA ILE A 33 -7.30 26.15 2.50
C ILE A 33 -8.41 25.13 2.77
N THR A 34 -9.60 25.64 3.10
CA THR A 34 -10.78 24.82 3.43
C THR A 34 -12.07 25.42 2.88
N THR A 35 -13.11 24.61 2.80
CA THR A 35 -14.46 25.01 2.42
C THR A 35 -15.50 24.10 3.08
N SER A 36 -16.65 24.65 3.44
CA SER A 36 -17.83 23.91 3.87
C SER A 36 -18.79 23.59 2.72
N ASP A 37 -18.65 24.28 1.58
CA ASP A 37 -19.46 24.05 0.39
C ASP A 37 -18.93 22.84 -0.40
N LYS A 38 -19.81 21.85 -0.60
CA LYS A 38 -19.52 20.59 -1.29
C LYS A 38 -19.26 20.79 -2.79
N ASP A 39 -19.95 21.74 -3.43
CA ASP A 39 -19.80 21.99 -4.86
C ASP A 39 -18.49 22.72 -5.12
N PHE A 40 -18.19 23.72 -4.29
CA PHE A 40 -16.88 24.37 -4.31
C PHE A 40 -15.73 23.41 -3.99
N ALA A 41 -15.92 22.43 -3.09
CA ALA A 41 -14.89 21.43 -2.79
C ALA A 41 -14.49 20.59 -4.02
N ILE A 42 -15.41 20.35 -4.96
CA ILE A 42 -15.10 19.64 -6.22
C ILE A 42 -14.19 20.49 -7.11
N ILE A 43 -14.47 21.78 -7.22
CA ILE A 43 -13.65 22.73 -7.99
C ILE A 43 -12.28 22.86 -7.33
N LEU A 44 -12.25 23.01 -6.00
CA LEU A 44 -11.05 23.19 -5.20
C LEU A 44 -10.06 22.03 -5.34
N ARG A 45 -10.57 20.79 -5.51
CA ARG A 45 -9.74 19.61 -5.80
C ARG A 45 -8.86 19.82 -7.04
N ASN A 46 -9.39 20.48 -8.06
CA ASN A 46 -8.72 20.64 -9.36
C ASN A 46 -7.94 21.96 -9.47
N THR A 47 -8.27 22.98 -8.66
CA THR A 47 -7.60 24.29 -8.69
C THR A 47 -6.46 24.41 -7.69
N ASN A 48 -6.51 23.69 -6.55
CA ASN A 48 -5.41 23.67 -5.60
C ASN A 48 -4.29 22.73 -6.08
N ILE A 49 -3.09 23.28 -6.26
CA ILE A 49 -1.92 22.55 -6.78
C ILE A 49 -1.61 21.30 -5.93
N SER A 50 -1.71 21.39 -4.60
CA SER A 50 -1.38 20.27 -3.72
C SER A 50 -2.34 19.09 -3.91
N ASN A 51 -3.66 19.35 -3.87
CA ASN A 51 -4.67 18.31 -4.10
C ASN A 51 -4.60 17.75 -5.51
N LEU A 52 -4.44 18.62 -6.52
CA LEU A 52 -4.34 18.22 -7.92
C LEU A 52 -3.15 17.27 -8.14
N ILE A 53 -1.96 17.62 -7.64
CA ILE A 53 -0.76 16.78 -7.76
C ILE A 53 -0.96 15.44 -7.06
N ILE A 54 -1.44 15.44 -5.82
CA ILE A 54 -1.50 14.21 -5.00
C ILE A 54 -2.59 13.26 -5.50
N TRP A 55 -3.81 13.77 -5.69
CA TRP A 55 -4.95 12.91 -5.97
C TRP A 55 -5.18 12.66 -7.46
N SER A 56 -4.84 13.62 -8.34
CA SER A 56 -5.11 13.49 -9.78
C SER A 56 -3.91 12.95 -10.56
N TYR A 57 -2.67 13.38 -10.25
CA TYR A 57 -1.49 12.96 -11.00
C TYR A 57 -0.69 11.85 -10.31
N TRP A 58 -0.41 12.00 -9.02
CA TRP A 58 0.44 11.07 -8.29
C TRP A 58 -0.24 9.71 -8.09
N TRP A 59 -1.54 9.67 -7.81
CA TRP A 59 -2.25 8.40 -7.58
C TRP A 59 -2.32 7.49 -8.82
N PRO A 60 -2.69 7.94 -10.03
CA PRO A 60 -2.57 7.08 -11.22
C PRO A 60 -1.12 6.69 -11.52
N LEU A 61 -0.19 7.64 -11.36
CA LEU A 61 1.23 7.41 -11.62
C LEU A 61 1.80 6.32 -10.69
N ILE A 62 1.45 6.32 -9.41
CA ILE A 62 1.95 5.33 -8.44
C ILE A 62 1.51 3.91 -8.78
N ILE A 63 0.28 3.76 -9.30
CA ILE A 63 -0.27 2.45 -9.70
C ILE A 63 0.42 1.96 -10.96
N VAL A 64 0.49 2.78 -12.02
CA VAL A 64 1.12 2.41 -13.30
C VAL A 64 2.57 2.01 -13.08
N THR A 65 3.31 2.83 -12.34
CA THR A 65 4.71 2.53 -12.04
C THR A 65 4.87 1.35 -11.08
N ALA A 66 3.90 1.03 -10.22
CA ALA A 66 3.92 -0.20 -9.43
C ALA A 66 3.81 -1.45 -10.30
N ILE A 67 2.96 -1.40 -11.33
CA ILE A 67 2.81 -2.46 -12.33
C ILE A 67 4.04 -2.58 -13.24
N LEU A 68 4.79 -1.50 -13.45
CA LEU A 68 5.99 -1.55 -14.29
C LEU A 68 7.27 -1.88 -13.51
N PHE A 69 7.44 -1.30 -12.34
CA PHE A 69 8.69 -1.28 -11.56
C PHE A 69 8.55 -1.88 -10.16
N GLY A 70 7.40 -2.45 -9.79
CA GLY A 70 7.14 -2.98 -8.47
C GLY A 70 7.05 -1.87 -7.43
N ARG A 71 7.43 -2.14 -6.18
CA ARG A 71 7.29 -1.19 -5.06
C ARG A 71 8.35 -0.08 -5.05
N PHE A 72 8.76 0.42 -6.22
CA PHE A 72 9.81 1.46 -6.36
C PHE A 72 9.51 2.70 -5.52
N TRP A 73 8.24 3.13 -5.45
CA TRP A 73 7.83 4.27 -4.63
C TRP A 73 8.13 4.13 -3.15
N CYS A 74 8.08 2.91 -2.60
CA CYS A 74 8.45 2.66 -1.20
C CYS A 74 9.94 2.97 -0.95
N THR A 75 10.79 2.95 -1.98
CA THR A 75 12.20 3.32 -1.88
C THR A 75 12.40 4.83 -1.78
N ILE A 76 11.63 5.59 -2.55
CA ILE A 76 11.74 7.05 -2.64
C ILE A 76 10.75 7.78 -1.72
N CYS A 77 9.91 7.05 -1.00
CA CYS A 77 8.90 7.60 -0.11
C CYS A 77 9.55 8.38 1.05
N PRO A 78 9.06 9.59 1.39
CA PRO A 78 9.57 10.33 2.55
C PRO A 78 9.40 9.56 3.86
N MET A 79 8.35 8.75 3.99
CA MET A 79 8.12 7.92 5.18
C MET A 79 9.21 6.89 5.39
N GLU A 80 9.82 6.39 4.31
CA GLU A 80 10.96 5.46 4.43
C GLU A 80 12.19 6.17 5.01
N LEU A 81 12.50 7.37 4.53
CA LEU A 81 13.63 8.14 5.05
C LEU A 81 13.44 8.38 6.55
N VAL A 82 12.26 8.87 6.94
CA VAL A 82 11.88 9.17 8.32
C VAL A 82 11.96 7.93 9.20
N THR A 83 11.29 6.83 8.83
CA THR A 83 11.33 5.59 9.62
C THR A 83 12.75 5.02 9.74
N SER A 84 13.59 5.16 8.72
CA SER A 84 14.99 4.72 8.77
C SER A 84 15.89 5.59 9.66
N LEU A 85 15.59 6.89 9.78
CA LEU A 85 16.25 7.81 10.69
C LEU A 85 15.87 7.47 12.14
N PHE A 86 14.57 7.45 12.43
CA PHE A 86 14.07 7.21 13.78
C PHE A 86 14.31 5.77 14.27
N GLY A 87 14.29 4.78 13.39
CA GLY A 87 14.65 3.39 13.72
C GLY A 87 16.06 3.21 14.28
N ARG A 88 16.99 4.13 13.97
CA ARG A 88 18.36 4.08 14.50
C ARG A 88 18.43 4.47 15.98
N ILE A 89 17.58 5.39 16.41
CA ILE A 89 17.56 5.92 17.79
C ILE A 89 16.44 5.30 18.65
N GLY A 90 15.47 4.63 18.02
CA GLY A 90 14.31 4.05 18.69
C GLY A 90 14.61 2.86 19.59
N MET A 91 13.57 2.39 20.29
CA MET A 91 13.57 1.27 21.22
C MET A 91 13.73 -0.10 20.55
N ARG A 92 13.44 -0.18 19.23
CA ARG A 92 13.57 -1.40 18.41
C ARG A 92 12.79 -2.60 18.96
N LYS A 93 11.57 -2.39 19.47
CA LYS A 93 10.70 -3.49 19.90
C LYS A 93 10.27 -4.34 18.71
N LYS A 94 10.16 -5.66 18.90
CA LYS A 94 9.61 -6.53 17.86
C LYS A 94 8.12 -6.24 17.68
N PRO A 95 7.59 -6.15 16.44
CA PRO A 95 6.16 -5.98 16.23
C PRO A 95 5.39 -7.21 16.71
N GLY A 96 4.30 -6.97 17.45
CA GLY A 96 3.43 -8.04 17.97
C GLY A 96 2.68 -8.78 16.87
N GLY A 97 2.09 -9.93 17.22
CA GLY A 97 1.36 -10.79 16.28
C GLY A 97 0.22 -10.08 15.56
N LEU A 98 -0.45 -9.12 16.23
CA LEU A 98 -1.52 -8.34 15.63
C LEU A 98 -1.04 -7.50 14.43
N LEU A 99 0.12 -6.82 14.54
CA LEU A 99 0.72 -6.07 13.42
C LEU A 99 1.11 -7.02 12.27
N LYS A 100 1.68 -8.18 12.61
CA LYS A 100 2.08 -9.19 11.62
C LYS A 100 0.90 -9.89 10.94
N SER A 101 -0.30 -9.85 11.52
CA SER A 101 -1.49 -10.53 10.98
C SER A 101 -2.04 -9.91 9.69
N GLY A 102 -1.65 -8.67 9.37
CA GLY A 102 -2.19 -7.89 8.24
C GLY A 102 -3.52 -7.19 8.53
N TRP A 103 -4.23 -7.58 9.59
CA TRP A 103 -5.52 -6.96 9.96
C TRP A 103 -5.37 -5.50 10.35
N VAL A 104 -4.28 -5.10 11.00
CA VAL A 104 -4.04 -3.69 11.35
C VAL A 104 -4.01 -2.82 10.10
N ILE A 105 -3.29 -3.22 9.05
CA ILE A 105 -3.24 -2.48 7.79
C ILE A 105 -4.62 -2.44 7.13
N THR A 106 -5.30 -3.58 7.13
CA THR A 106 -6.60 -3.73 6.46
C THR A 106 -7.66 -2.84 7.11
N LEU A 107 -7.73 -2.86 8.44
CA LEU A 107 -8.63 -2.01 9.21
C LEU A 107 -8.23 -0.53 9.08
N PHE A 108 -6.94 -0.23 9.09
CA PHE A 108 -6.49 1.15 8.91
C PHE A 108 -6.89 1.70 7.53
N TYR A 109 -6.77 0.90 6.48
CA TYR A 109 -7.24 1.27 5.15
C TYR A 109 -8.76 1.41 5.08
N ALA A 110 -9.52 0.49 5.71
CA ALA A 110 -10.97 0.59 5.82
C ALA A 110 -11.41 1.90 6.50
N ILE A 111 -10.75 2.28 7.60
CA ILE A 111 -10.97 3.56 8.28
C ILE A 111 -10.69 4.75 7.36
N ILE A 112 -9.59 4.71 6.58
CA ILE A 112 -9.28 5.78 5.63
C ILE A 112 -10.35 5.89 4.53
N LEU A 113 -10.82 4.78 3.98
CA LEU A 113 -11.87 4.80 2.95
C LEU A 113 -13.22 5.28 3.50
N ILE A 114 -13.67 4.69 4.60
CA ILE A 114 -15.00 4.96 5.16
C ILE A 114 -15.02 6.33 5.83
N ILE A 115 -14.06 6.63 6.70
CA ILE A 115 -14.04 7.88 7.45
C ILE A 115 -13.32 8.97 6.63
N GLY A 116 -12.08 8.73 6.21
CA GLY A 116 -11.29 9.75 5.52
C GLY A 116 -11.90 10.21 4.19
N ILE A 117 -12.15 9.29 3.27
CA ILE A 117 -12.64 9.63 1.92
C ILE A 117 -14.12 9.98 1.94
N HIS A 118 -14.96 9.16 2.56
CA HIS A 118 -16.41 9.33 2.48
C HIS A 118 -16.97 10.36 3.47
N THR A 119 -16.50 10.39 4.72
CA THR A 119 -17.01 11.36 5.72
C THR A 119 -16.26 12.68 5.72
N LEU A 120 -14.92 12.66 5.64
CA LEU A 120 -14.09 13.87 5.74
C LEU A 120 -13.72 14.46 4.38
N ALA A 121 -13.99 13.77 3.26
CA ALA A 121 -13.63 14.22 1.91
C ALA A 121 -12.16 14.69 1.80
N ILE A 122 -11.22 13.94 2.39
CA ILE A 122 -9.78 14.26 2.39
C ILE A 122 -9.19 14.45 0.98
N HIS A 123 -9.83 13.88 -0.04
CA HIS A 123 -9.42 13.97 -1.43
C HIS A 123 -9.93 15.23 -2.16
N ARG A 124 -10.78 16.04 -1.50
CA ARG A 124 -11.37 17.26 -2.07
C ARG A 124 -10.92 18.52 -1.33
N ILE A 125 -10.74 18.43 -0.01
CA ILE A 125 -10.41 19.58 0.84
C ILE A 125 -8.89 19.57 1.17
N PRO A 126 -8.10 20.54 0.69
CA PRO A 126 -6.65 20.55 0.84
C PRO A 126 -6.18 20.50 2.30
N GLN A 127 -6.80 21.27 3.19
CA GLN A 127 -6.42 21.28 4.60
C GLN A 127 -6.56 19.89 5.26
N TYR A 128 -7.61 19.14 4.91
CA TYR A 128 -7.80 17.78 5.45
C TYR A 128 -6.80 16.78 4.87
N MET A 129 -6.42 16.92 3.59
CA MET A 129 -5.31 16.18 3.01
C MET A 129 -3.99 16.47 3.75
N ALA A 130 -3.70 17.74 4.05
CA ALA A 130 -2.50 18.14 4.76
C ALA A 130 -2.42 17.49 6.15
N PHE A 131 -3.52 17.55 6.93
CA PHE A 131 -3.58 16.87 8.22
C PHE A 131 -3.45 15.36 8.11
N TYR A 132 -4.08 14.74 7.11
CA TYR A 132 -3.91 13.31 6.85
C TYR A 132 -2.44 12.93 6.60
N MET A 133 -1.73 13.71 5.77
CA MET A 133 -0.32 13.50 5.48
C MET A 133 0.57 13.69 6.72
N LEU A 134 0.29 14.71 7.54
CA LEU A 134 0.99 14.95 8.80
C LEU A 134 0.75 13.83 9.81
N ILE A 135 -0.48 13.32 9.93
CA ILE A 135 -0.80 12.17 10.79
C ILE A 135 -0.05 10.94 10.31
N LEU A 136 -0.03 10.65 9.01
CA LEU A 136 0.75 9.54 8.46
C LEU A 136 2.25 9.69 8.76
N LEU A 137 2.79 10.90 8.65
CA LEU A 137 4.17 11.19 9.01
C LEU A 137 4.43 10.94 10.49
N ALA A 138 3.56 11.42 11.37
CA ALA A 138 3.66 11.21 12.81
C ALA A 138 3.61 9.71 13.16
N VAL A 139 2.69 8.94 12.56
CA VAL A 139 2.61 7.49 12.73
C VAL A 139 3.89 6.81 12.24
N ALA A 140 4.49 7.27 11.14
CA ALA A 140 5.76 6.75 10.64
C ALA A 140 6.92 7.05 11.61
N VAL A 141 6.99 8.24 12.19
CA VAL A 141 7.96 8.61 13.23
C VAL A 141 7.80 7.73 14.46
N ILE A 142 6.58 7.65 15.01
CA ILE A 142 6.27 6.82 16.19
C ILE A 142 6.64 5.37 15.90
N ALA A 143 6.28 4.84 14.74
CA ALA A 143 6.57 3.47 14.39
C ALA A 143 8.07 3.20 14.26
N GLY A 144 8.85 4.16 13.73
CA GLY A 144 10.31 4.09 13.71
C GLY A 144 10.94 4.16 15.10
N LEU A 145 10.37 4.95 16.02
CA LEU A 145 10.85 5.05 17.40
C LEU A 145 10.52 3.81 18.24
N VAL A 146 9.35 3.20 18.03
CA VAL A 146 8.87 2.09 18.88
C VAL A 146 9.38 0.74 18.37
N TRP A 147 9.20 0.45 17.08
CA TRP A 147 9.44 -0.89 16.52
C TRP A 147 10.76 -1.00 15.76
N GLU A 148 11.22 -2.23 15.59
CA GLU A 148 12.42 -2.52 14.83
C GLU A 148 12.22 -2.35 13.31
N LYS A 149 13.35 -2.16 12.61
CA LYS A 149 13.48 -2.19 11.15
C LYS A 149 12.45 -1.28 10.45
N ARG A 150 11.72 -1.78 9.45
CA ARG A 150 10.72 -1.02 8.67
C ARG A 150 9.30 -1.50 8.97
N THR A 151 8.96 -1.60 10.26
CA THR A 151 7.63 -2.07 10.68
C THR A 151 6.50 -1.22 10.09
N PHE A 152 6.67 0.11 9.98
CA PHE A 152 5.68 0.96 9.34
C PHE A 152 5.39 0.54 7.90
N CYS A 153 6.42 0.41 7.06
CA CYS A 153 6.25 0.11 5.64
C CYS A 153 5.74 -1.32 5.37
N THR A 154 5.99 -2.26 6.29
CA THR A 154 5.60 -3.67 6.13
C THR A 154 4.24 -3.98 6.77
N HIS A 155 3.90 -3.33 7.90
CA HIS A 155 2.78 -3.74 8.76
C HIS A 155 1.80 -2.63 9.12
N ILE A 156 2.00 -1.39 8.67
CA ILE A 156 1.11 -0.26 9.00
C ILE A 156 0.68 0.52 7.76
N CYS A 157 1.60 0.78 6.82
CA CYS A 157 1.36 1.64 5.67
C CYS A 157 0.35 1.02 4.69
N PRO A 158 -0.86 1.60 4.55
CA PRO A 158 -1.90 1.02 3.70
C PRO A 158 -1.59 1.15 2.21
N ILE A 159 -1.02 2.29 1.81
CA ILE A 159 -0.53 2.49 0.43
C ILE A 159 0.58 1.49 0.12
N GLY A 160 1.48 1.24 1.08
CA GLY A 160 2.53 0.23 0.94
C GLY A 160 1.96 -1.15 0.66
N HIS A 161 0.91 -1.55 1.38
CA HIS A 161 0.25 -2.84 1.18
C HIS A 161 -0.45 -2.93 -0.18
N LEU A 162 -1.20 -1.90 -0.57
CA LEU A 162 -1.81 -1.78 -1.89
C LEU A 162 -0.77 -1.92 -3.02
N LEU A 163 0.35 -1.21 -2.92
CA LEU A 163 1.45 -1.32 -3.90
C LEU A 163 2.08 -2.71 -3.92
N GLY A 164 2.07 -3.44 -2.80
CA GLY A 164 2.52 -4.83 -2.77
C GLY A 164 1.65 -5.74 -3.62
N LEU A 165 0.34 -5.53 -3.59
CA LEU A 165 -0.59 -6.28 -4.43
C LEU A 165 -0.38 -5.97 -5.91
N TYR A 166 -0.29 -4.69 -6.28
CA TYR A 166 0.02 -4.29 -7.65
C TYR A 166 1.41 -4.75 -8.12
N ALA A 167 2.39 -4.87 -7.21
CA ALA A 167 3.72 -5.32 -7.56
C ALA A 167 3.78 -6.80 -8.01
N MET A 168 2.75 -7.61 -7.74
CA MET A 168 2.62 -8.96 -8.34
C MET A 168 2.46 -8.89 -9.87
N LEU A 169 1.95 -7.77 -10.39
CA LEU A 169 1.88 -7.49 -11.83
C LEU A 169 3.21 -7.02 -12.43
N SER A 170 4.19 -6.67 -11.59
CA SER A 170 5.44 -6.02 -11.96
C SER A 170 6.27 -6.74 -13.02
N SER A 171 6.82 -5.97 -13.97
CA SER A 171 7.86 -6.44 -14.91
C SER A 171 9.28 -6.50 -14.31
N LYS A 172 9.46 -6.01 -13.08
CA LYS A 172 10.72 -5.98 -12.33
C LYS A 172 10.61 -6.74 -11.02
N GLU A 173 11.67 -7.44 -10.66
CA GLU A 173 11.74 -8.12 -9.36
C GLU A 173 13.15 -8.08 -8.81
N LEU A 174 13.26 -8.01 -7.49
CA LEU A 174 14.52 -8.23 -6.79
C LEU A 174 14.65 -9.72 -6.49
N ARG A 175 15.67 -10.36 -7.06
CA ARG A 175 15.96 -11.78 -6.86
C ARG A 175 17.47 -12.01 -6.81
N VAL A 176 17.84 -13.21 -6.39
CA VAL A 176 19.21 -13.70 -6.42
C VAL A 176 19.56 -14.17 -7.83
N LYS A 177 20.80 -13.93 -8.31
CA LYS A 177 21.31 -14.45 -9.59
C LYS A 177 21.56 -15.94 -9.50
N ASP A 178 22.36 -16.36 -8.52
CA ASP A 178 22.74 -17.76 -8.31
C ASP A 178 22.50 -18.19 -6.84
N GLN A 179 21.69 -19.24 -6.66
CA GLN A 179 21.40 -19.82 -5.37
C GLN A 179 22.66 -20.39 -4.68
N ASN A 180 23.60 -20.97 -5.44
CA ASN A 180 24.81 -21.59 -4.90
C ASN A 180 25.78 -20.56 -4.31
N VAL A 181 25.95 -19.42 -4.98
CA VAL A 181 26.71 -18.27 -4.43
C VAL A 181 26.11 -17.83 -3.10
N CYS A 182 24.78 -17.78 -3.00
CA CYS A 182 24.12 -17.47 -1.74
C CYS A 182 24.38 -18.56 -0.70
N LYS A 183 24.23 -19.85 -1.00
CA LYS A 183 24.49 -20.95 -0.06
C LYS A 183 25.91 -20.88 0.53
N ASN A 184 26.92 -20.64 -0.31
CA ASN A 184 28.34 -20.60 0.07
C ASN A 184 28.79 -19.27 0.70
N CYS A 185 27.95 -18.23 0.68
CA CYS A 185 28.27 -16.94 1.28
C CYS A 185 28.24 -17.02 2.82
N LYS A 186 29.41 -16.95 3.46
CA LYS A 186 29.55 -17.01 4.93
C LYS A 186 29.09 -15.73 5.64
N THR A 187 29.29 -14.55 5.05
CA THR A 187 29.04 -13.27 5.75
C THR A 187 27.56 -12.95 5.88
N LYS A 188 26.74 -13.31 4.87
CA LYS A 188 25.28 -13.07 4.84
C LYS A 188 24.90 -11.62 5.20
N ASP A 189 25.72 -10.64 4.82
CA ASP A 189 25.55 -9.24 5.20
C ASP A 189 24.16 -8.68 4.87
N CYS A 190 23.57 -9.15 3.77
CA CYS A 190 22.24 -8.78 3.31
C CYS A 190 21.09 -9.18 4.24
N ILE A 191 21.32 -10.03 5.24
CA ILE A 191 20.35 -10.41 6.30
C ILE A 191 20.91 -10.29 7.72
N SER A 192 22.19 -9.95 7.87
CA SER A 192 22.84 -9.83 9.17
C SER A 192 22.18 -8.76 10.05
N THR A 193 21.90 -9.10 11.31
CA THR A 193 21.29 -8.17 12.26
C THR A 193 22.21 -6.98 12.56
N ALA A 194 23.52 -7.20 12.55
CA ALA A 194 24.55 -6.17 12.75
C ALA A 194 24.48 -5.04 11.69
N ASN A 195 23.96 -5.34 10.50
CA ASN A 195 23.83 -4.36 9.42
C ASN A 195 22.44 -3.71 9.33
N SER A 196 21.47 -4.08 10.19
CA SER A 196 20.05 -3.69 10.02
C SER A 196 19.79 -2.18 10.08
N TYR A 197 20.63 -1.47 10.84
CA TYR A 197 20.46 -0.05 11.14
C TYR A 197 21.53 0.83 10.49
N LYS A 198 22.34 0.28 9.58
CA LYS A 198 23.19 1.09 8.71
C LYS A 198 22.31 2.01 7.87
N PHE A 199 22.74 3.25 7.66
CA PHE A 199 21.94 4.19 6.87
C PHE A 199 21.82 3.75 5.41
N THR A 200 22.93 3.30 4.83
CA THR A 200 23.01 2.73 3.49
C THR A 200 23.66 1.34 3.53
N GLY A 201 23.29 0.46 2.60
CA GLY A 201 23.83 -0.90 2.55
C GLY A 201 23.40 -1.78 3.73
N ARG A 202 22.24 -1.49 4.33
CA ARG A 202 21.69 -2.29 5.42
C ARG A 202 21.14 -3.64 4.95
N SER A 203 21.04 -4.56 5.90
CA SER A 203 20.36 -5.82 5.69
C SER A 203 18.86 -5.64 5.40
N CYS A 204 18.20 -6.70 4.93
CA CYS A 204 16.79 -6.65 4.57
C CYS A 204 15.92 -6.37 5.80
N THR A 205 15.44 -5.14 5.88
CA THR A 205 14.63 -4.63 7.00
C THR A 205 13.14 -4.95 6.85
N SER A 206 12.75 -5.62 5.77
CA SER A 206 11.45 -6.30 5.62
C SER A 206 11.47 -7.74 6.15
N GLU A 207 12.56 -8.15 6.82
CA GLU A 207 12.75 -9.51 7.36
C GLU A 207 12.71 -10.63 6.31
N LEU A 208 12.92 -10.28 5.04
CA LEU A 208 12.94 -11.25 3.95
C LEU A 208 14.33 -11.85 3.80
N PHE A 209 14.35 -13.15 3.49
CA PHE A 209 15.53 -13.82 3.01
C PHE A 209 15.55 -13.79 1.47
N PRO A 210 16.43 -12.98 0.83
CA PRO A 210 16.39 -12.75 -0.62
C PRO A 210 16.32 -14.02 -1.51
N PRO A 211 17.02 -15.12 -1.17
CA PRO A 211 16.92 -16.37 -1.94
C PRO A 211 15.56 -17.06 -1.92
N LYS A 212 14.71 -16.76 -0.92
CA LYS A 212 13.38 -17.36 -0.70
C LYS A 212 12.22 -16.41 -1.01
N ILE A 213 12.48 -15.25 -1.62
CA ILE A 213 11.41 -14.35 -2.04
C ILE A 213 10.62 -15.05 -3.16
N ALA A 214 9.37 -15.41 -2.87
CA ALA A 214 8.48 -16.10 -3.80
C ALA A 214 7.86 -15.12 -4.80
N ASP A 215 7.20 -14.08 -4.30
CA ASP A 215 6.47 -13.07 -5.07
C ASP A 215 6.98 -11.64 -4.75
N ASN A 216 6.45 -10.63 -5.45
CA ASN A 216 6.84 -9.24 -5.28
C ASN A 216 6.07 -8.45 -4.20
N ARG A 217 5.16 -9.09 -3.47
CA ARG A 217 4.25 -8.42 -2.54
C ARG A 217 4.97 -7.90 -1.31
N ASP A 218 5.79 -8.74 -0.68
CA ASP A 218 6.43 -8.40 0.59
C ASP A 218 7.66 -7.51 0.42
N CYS A 219 8.38 -7.67 -0.70
CA CYS A 219 9.61 -6.91 -0.95
C CYS A 219 9.29 -5.46 -1.33
N ILE A 220 9.51 -4.52 -0.41
CA ILE A 220 9.38 -3.06 -0.64
C ILE A 220 10.38 -2.47 -1.66
N LEU A 221 11.19 -3.32 -2.30
CA LEU A 221 12.17 -2.97 -3.34
C LEU A 221 13.20 -1.90 -2.95
N CYS A 222 13.51 -1.73 -1.66
CA CYS A 222 14.41 -0.66 -1.19
C CYS A 222 15.87 -0.76 -1.64
N GLY A 223 16.29 -1.91 -2.18
CA GLY A 223 17.63 -2.17 -2.70
C GLY A 223 18.77 -2.14 -1.67
N GLN A 224 18.50 -2.04 -0.37
CA GLN A 224 19.55 -2.00 0.64
C GLN A 224 20.29 -3.33 0.76
N CYS A 225 19.55 -4.46 0.69
CA CYS A 225 20.16 -5.80 0.66
C CYS A 225 20.99 -6.03 -0.62
N HIS A 226 20.63 -5.38 -1.74
CA HIS A 226 21.42 -5.38 -2.97
C HIS A 226 22.78 -4.69 -2.75
N LYS A 227 22.78 -3.51 -2.13
CA LYS A 227 24.01 -2.79 -1.75
C LYS A 227 24.85 -3.55 -0.72
N SER A 228 24.20 -4.21 0.23
CA SER A 228 24.87 -4.95 1.31
C SER A 228 25.53 -6.26 0.83
N CYS A 229 25.16 -6.76 -0.34
CA CYS A 229 25.64 -8.05 -0.83
C CYS A 229 27.10 -7.96 -1.31
N THR A 230 28.03 -8.53 -0.53
CA THR A 230 29.47 -8.60 -0.85
C THR A 230 29.81 -9.44 -2.09
N LYS A 231 28.87 -10.27 -2.57
CA LYS A 231 29.05 -11.13 -3.75
C LYS A 231 28.33 -10.63 -5.00
N ASP A 232 27.73 -9.44 -4.95
CA ASP A 232 26.91 -8.87 -6.04
C ASP A 232 25.87 -9.84 -6.65
N ASN A 233 25.29 -10.67 -5.77
CA ASN A 233 24.45 -11.79 -6.17
C ASN A 233 22.95 -11.48 -6.07
N ILE A 234 22.57 -10.36 -5.46
CA ILE A 234 21.20 -9.86 -5.46
C ILE A 234 21.10 -8.86 -6.61
N ILE A 235 20.04 -8.88 -7.42
CA ILE A 235 19.78 -7.87 -8.46
C ILE A 235 18.30 -7.61 -8.67
N ILE A 236 18.01 -6.47 -9.27
CA ILE A 236 16.73 -6.18 -9.90
C ILE A 236 16.78 -6.70 -11.34
N LYS A 237 16.04 -7.77 -11.62
CA LYS A 237 15.95 -8.39 -12.94
C LYS A 237 14.61 -8.09 -13.62
N LYS A 238 14.59 -8.20 -14.95
CA LYS A 238 13.35 -8.12 -15.74
C LYS A 238 12.67 -9.49 -15.73
N ARG A 239 11.35 -9.50 -15.71
CA ARG A 239 10.47 -10.68 -15.77
C ARG A 239 9.27 -10.39 -16.66
N LYS A 240 8.48 -11.43 -16.97
CA LYS A 240 7.19 -11.25 -17.64
C LYS A 240 6.21 -10.50 -16.72
N LEU A 241 5.38 -9.66 -17.31
CA LEU A 241 4.30 -8.96 -16.62
C LEU A 241 3.36 -9.99 -15.98
N ALA A 242 2.80 -9.70 -14.80
CA ALA A 242 1.85 -10.56 -14.10
C ALA A 242 2.33 -11.99 -13.76
N ALA A 243 3.63 -12.27 -13.86
CA ALA A 243 4.12 -13.65 -13.67
C ALA A 243 3.85 -14.23 -12.26
N ASP A 244 3.55 -13.41 -11.23
CA ASP A 244 3.27 -13.90 -9.87
C ASP A 244 1.85 -14.45 -9.80
N LEU A 245 0.92 -13.92 -10.61
CA LEU A 245 -0.46 -14.39 -10.67
C LEU A 245 -0.58 -15.82 -11.20
N PHE A 246 0.40 -16.28 -11.98
CA PHE A 246 0.47 -17.64 -12.51
C PHE A 246 1.23 -18.60 -11.59
N THR A 247 1.53 -18.18 -10.36
CA THR A 247 2.12 -19.04 -9.32
C THR A 247 1.08 -19.37 -8.26
N ASN A 248 1.39 -20.33 -7.37
CA ASN A 248 0.51 -20.68 -6.26
C ASN A 248 0.57 -19.61 -5.15
N VAL A 249 -0.08 -18.47 -5.39
CA VAL A 249 -0.15 -17.34 -4.46
C VAL A 249 -1.02 -17.72 -3.27
N LYS A 250 -0.47 -17.56 -2.07
CA LYS A 250 -1.20 -17.76 -0.81
C LYS A 250 -1.44 -16.41 -0.16
N LEU A 251 -2.70 -15.99 -0.13
CA LEU A 251 -3.13 -14.78 0.58
C LEU A 251 -3.55 -15.14 2.01
N SER A 252 -3.30 -14.24 2.95
CA SER A 252 -3.90 -14.25 4.28
C SER A 252 -5.35 -13.79 4.22
N TRP A 253 -6.14 -14.08 5.26
CA TRP A 253 -7.52 -13.58 5.33
C TRP A 253 -7.61 -12.06 5.36
N ALA A 254 -6.63 -11.39 5.99
CA ALA A 254 -6.54 -9.93 5.98
C ALA A 254 -6.32 -9.39 4.56
N GLU A 255 -5.43 -10.01 3.77
CA GLU A 255 -5.19 -9.62 2.37
C GLU A 255 -6.41 -9.86 1.48
N ILE A 256 -7.11 -10.99 1.66
CA ILE A 256 -8.38 -11.26 0.96
C ILE A 256 -9.39 -10.16 1.28
N ALA A 257 -9.58 -9.84 2.57
CA ALA A 257 -10.49 -8.77 2.99
C ALA A 257 -10.06 -7.40 2.43
N PHE A 258 -8.76 -7.11 2.38
CA PHE A 258 -8.22 -5.90 1.78
C PHE A 258 -8.55 -5.80 0.29
N PHE A 259 -8.37 -6.87 -0.47
CA PHE A 259 -8.76 -6.90 -1.89
C PHE A 259 -10.26 -6.71 -2.11
N MET A 260 -11.10 -7.37 -1.31
CA MET A 260 -12.56 -7.20 -1.39
C MET A 260 -12.96 -5.76 -1.11
N LEU A 261 -12.29 -5.11 -0.16
CA LEU A 261 -12.51 -3.71 0.17
C LEU A 261 -12.04 -2.77 -0.97
N VAL A 262 -10.85 -2.99 -1.52
CA VAL A 262 -10.30 -2.19 -2.63
C VAL A 262 -11.14 -2.36 -3.89
N SER A 263 -11.55 -3.57 -4.23
CA SER A 263 -12.40 -3.83 -5.41
C SER A 263 -13.75 -3.12 -5.27
N GLY A 264 -14.38 -3.17 -4.10
CA GLY A 264 -15.60 -2.40 -3.82
C GLY A 264 -15.41 -0.90 -4.04
N PHE A 265 -14.31 -0.34 -3.55
CA PHE A 265 -13.97 1.08 -3.77
C PHE A 265 -13.76 1.41 -5.25
N VAL A 266 -12.96 0.62 -5.97
CA VAL A 266 -12.67 0.85 -7.40
C VAL A 266 -13.94 0.74 -8.25
N ILE A 267 -14.76 -0.30 -8.00
CA ILE A 267 -16.04 -0.50 -8.68
C ILE A 267 -16.96 0.72 -8.46
N TYR A 268 -17.06 1.20 -7.22
CA TYR A 268 -17.85 2.38 -6.91
C TYR A 268 -17.34 3.61 -7.67
N GLU A 269 -16.04 3.92 -7.59
CA GLU A 269 -15.48 5.11 -8.26
C GLU A 269 -15.76 5.05 -9.77
N VAL A 270 -15.46 3.93 -10.43
CA VAL A 270 -15.68 3.75 -11.88
C VAL A 270 -17.17 3.85 -12.26
N LEU A 271 -18.05 3.20 -11.50
CA LEU A 271 -19.48 3.21 -11.80
C LEU A 271 -20.17 4.51 -11.36
N SER A 272 -19.58 5.31 -10.46
CA SER A 272 -20.18 6.56 -10.02
C SER A 272 -20.03 7.72 -11.02
N GLU A 273 -19.16 7.55 -12.04
CA GLU A 273 -18.92 8.55 -13.08
C GLU A 273 -20.13 8.74 -14.01
N TRP A 274 -20.92 7.69 -14.27
CA TRP A 274 -22.09 7.79 -15.14
C TRP A 274 -23.38 7.84 -14.32
N LYS A 275 -24.30 8.73 -14.71
CA LYS A 275 -25.58 8.94 -13.98
C LYS A 275 -26.38 7.65 -13.80
N VAL A 276 -26.43 6.80 -14.82
CA VAL A 276 -27.21 5.55 -14.82
C VAL A 276 -26.59 4.53 -13.86
N THR A 277 -25.29 4.26 -14.00
CA THR A 277 -24.59 3.29 -13.15
C THR A 277 -24.47 3.77 -11.71
N LYS A 278 -24.34 5.08 -11.48
CA LYS A 278 -24.38 5.68 -10.15
C LYS A 278 -25.71 5.41 -9.45
N LYS A 279 -26.83 5.58 -10.14
CA LYS A 279 -28.17 5.28 -9.58
C LYS A 279 -28.30 3.79 -9.23
N LEU A 280 -27.77 2.91 -10.08
CA LEU A 280 -27.74 1.46 -9.85
C LEU A 280 -26.92 1.07 -8.61
N VAL A 281 -25.68 1.54 -8.52
CA VAL A 281 -24.77 1.21 -7.41
C VAL A 281 -25.26 1.80 -6.09
N MET A 282 -25.90 2.97 -6.12
CA MET A 282 -26.44 3.62 -4.91
C MET A 282 -27.82 3.10 -4.49
N ALA A 283 -28.52 2.32 -5.33
CA ALA A 283 -29.85 1.81 -5.01
C ALA A 283 -29.89 0.98 -3.72
N THR A 284 -28.96 0.03 -3.56
CA THR A 284 -28.90 -0.83 -2.36
C THR A 284 -28.50 -0.03 -1.11
N PRO A 285 -27.42 0.78 -1.11
CA PRO A 285 -27.10 1.66 0.01
C PRO A 285 -28.22 2.63 0.40
N ASP A 286 -28.91 3.22 -0.57
CA ASP A 286 -30.01 4.16 -0.33
C ASP A 286 -31.21 3.45 0.31
N TRP A 287 -31.55 2.25 -0.17
CA TRP A 287 -32.59 1.41 0.42
C TRP A 287 -32.27 1.04 1.87
N VAL A 288 -31.06 0.54 2.15
CA VAL A 288 -30.63 0.20 3.52
C VAL A 288 -30.71 1.41 4.44
N ASN A 289 -30.24 2.57 3.97
CA ASN A 289 -30.26 3.79 4.77
C ASN A 289 -31.68 4.27 5.06
N HIS A 290 -32.60 4.15 4.10
CA HIS A 290 -34.02 4.45 4.30
C HIS A 290 -34.64 3.50 5.34
N SER A 291 -34.36 2.21 5.27
CA SER A 291 -34.87 1.21 6.24
C SER A 291 -34.36 1.41 7.66
N LEU A 292 -33.13 1.94 7.82
CA LEU A 292 -32.51 2.17 9.13
C LEU A 292 -32.84 3.55 9.74
N HIS A 293 -33.59 4.41 9.03
CA HIS A 293 -33.90 5.79 9.45
C HIS A 293 -32.67 6.62 9.88
N THR A 294 -31.51 6.37 9.28
CA THR A 294 -30.26 7.02 9.66
C THR A 294 -30.16 8.43 9.08
N SER A 295 -29.95 9.41 9.95
CA SER A 295 -29.84 10.83 9.60
C SER A 295 -28.41 11.39 9.84
N GLY A 296 -28.06 12.46 9.12
CA GLY A 296 -26.78 13.18 9.29
C GLY A 296 -25.54 12.40 8.82
N ASN A 297 -24.42 12.56 9.53
CA ASN A 297 -23.14 11.94 9.18
C ASN A 297 -23.17 10.40 9.19
N LEU A 298 -24.09 9.80 9.95
CA LEU A 298 -24.31 8.35 10.00
C LEU A 298 -24.74 7.79 8.64
N THR A 299 -25.45 8.58 7.84
CA THR A 299 -25.88 8.18 6.50
C THR A 299 -24.71 7.85 5.58
N GLY A 300 -23.67 8.70 5.58
CA GLY A 300 -22.49 8.46 4.75
C GLY A 300 -21.75 7.19 5.18
N THR A 301 -21.55 7.03 6.49
CA THR A 301 -20.88 5.84 7.04
C THR A 301 -21.61 4.54 6.70
N VAL A 302 -22.94 4.51 6.86
CA VAL A 302 -23.76 3.34 6.51
C VAL A 302 -23.64 3.02 5.02
N LYS A 303 -23.76 4.03 4.14
CA LYS A 303 -23.60 3.83 2.70
C LYS A 303 -22.22 3.27 2.35
N ALA A 304 -21.16 3.81 2.95
CA ALA A 304 -19.78 3.34 2.73
C ALA A 304 -19.58 1.89 3.19
N ILE A 305 -20.14 1.50 4.34
CA ILE A 305 -20.09 0.11 4.84
C ILE A 305 -20.82 -0.82 3.88
N VAL A 306 -22.01 -0.44 3.41
CA VAL A 306 -22.79 -1.24 2.46
C VAL A 306 -22.02 -1.42 1.15
N LEU A 307 -21.46 -0.32 0.60
CA LEU A 307 -20.74 -0.32 -0.67
C LEU A 307 -19.41 -1.06 -0.64
N PHE A 308 -18.61 -0.87 0.42
CA PHE A 308 -17.23 -1.33 0.42
C PHE A 308 -17.02 -2.64 1.20
N ILE A 309 -17.97 -3.03 2.05
CA ILE A 309 -17.87 -4.26 2.86
C ILE A 309 -18.98 -5.24 2.50
N ILE A 310 -20.25 -4.82 2.62
CA ILE A 310 -21.37 -5.76 2.53
C ILE A 310 -21.56 -6.26 1.09
N LEU A 311 -21.62 -5.37 0.11
CA LEU A 311 -21.84 -5.75 -1.30
C LEU A 311 -20.70 -6.61 -1.86
N PRO A 312 -19.40 -6.21 -1.74
CA PRO A 312 -18.30 -7.09 -2.10
C PRO A 312 -18.32 -8.39 -1.29
N GLY A 313 -18.60 -8.30 0.01
CA GLY A 313 -18.78 -9.46 0.91
C GLY A 313 -19.71 -10.52 0.32
N ILE A 314 -20.93 -10.12 0.00
CA ILE A 314 -21.96 -10.98 -0.59
C ILE A 314 -21.50 -11.50 -1.95
N PHE A 315 -20.98 -10.63 -2.83
CA PHE A 315 -20.50 -11.02 -4.15
C PHE A 315 -19.45 -12.14 -4.06
N TYR A 316 -18.36 -11.91 -3.33
CA TYR A 316 -17.30 -12.91 -3.23
C TYR A 316 -17.75 -14.16 -2.46
N LEU A 317 -18.61 -14.04 -1.45
CA LEU A 317 -19.17 -15.20 -0.74
C LEU A 317 -19.99 -16.09 -1.68
N LEU A 318 -20.86 -15.51 -2.52
CA LEU A 318 -21.67 -16.26 -3.48
C LEU A 318 -20.78 -17.00 -4.49
N PHE A 319 -19.84 -16.30 -5.12
CA PHE A 319 -18.93 -16.93 -6.09
C PHE A 319 -17.99 -17.94 -5.44
N ALA A 320 -17.53 -17.69 -4.20
CA ALA A 320 -16.69 -18.64 -3.47
C ALA A 320 -17.48 -19.90 -3.08
N ALA A 321 -18.75 -19.76 -2.70
CA ALA A 321 -19.64 -20.89 -2.42
C ALA A 321 -19.87 -21.73 -3.67
N MET A 322 -20.19 -21.09 -4.81
CA MET A 322 -20.34 -21.77 -6.10
C MET A 322 -19.06 -22.52 -6.49
N LYS A 323 -17.91 -21.84 -6.42
CA LYS A 323 -16.62 -22.44 -6.75
C LYS A 323 -16.30 -23.63 -5.86
N ARG A 324 -16.49 -23.49 -4.55
CA ARG A 324 -16.28 -24.58 -3.59
C ARG A 324 -17.20 -25.77 -3.87
N ALA A 325 -18.46 -25.53 -4.22
CA ALA A 325 -19.41 -26.59 -4.55
C ALA A 325 -18.98 -27.39 -5.79
N VAL A 326 -18.37 -26.72 -6.78
CA VAL A 326 -17.91 -27.36 -8.03
C VAL A 326 -16.55 -28.03 -7.88
N SER A 327 -15.57 -27.40 -7.22
CA SER A 327 -14.19 -27.89 -7.18
C SER A 327 -13.81 -28.64 -5.90
N GLY A 328 -14.62 -28.58 -4.84
CA GLY A 328 -14.32 -29.19 -3.55
C GLY A 328 -13.16 -28.54 -2.78
N GLU A 329 -12.62 -27.41 -3.25
CA GLU A 329 -11.50 -26.74 -2.61
C GLU A 329 -11.85 -26.10 -1.25
N SER A 330 -10.83 -25.81 -0.43
CA SER A 330 -11.01 -25.03 0.80
C SER A 330 -11.52 -23.61 0.52
N TRP A 331 -12.31 -23.05 1.44
CA TRP A 331 -12.79 -21.65 1.36
C TRP A 331 -11.67 -20.66 1.03
N LYS A 332 -10.54 -20.77 1.73
CA LYS A 332 -9.42 -19.84 1.57
C LYS A 332 -8.83 -19.88 0.15
N SER A 333 -8.75 -21.07 -0.46
CA SER A 333 -8.31 -21.23 -1.85
C SER A 333 -9.31 -20.60 -2.82
N ALA A 334 -10.60 -20.89 -2.64
CA ALA A 334 -11.67 -20.34 -3.47
C ALA A 334 -11.66 -18.79 -3.45
N PHE A 335 -11.59 -18.18 -2.27
CA PHE A 335 -11.49 -16.72 -2.12
C PHE A 335 -10.20 -16.17 -2.73
N THR A 336 -9.05 -16.80 -2.49
CA THR A 336 -7.77 -16.35 -3.05
C THR A 336 -7.82 -16.31 -4.57
N GLN A 337 -8.31 -17.37 -5.20
CA GLN A 337 -8.38 -17.44 -6.65
C GLN A 337 -9.40 -16.46 -7.24
N LEU A 338 -10.54 -16.23 -6.57
CA LEU A 338 -11.54 -15.25 -7.02
C LEU A 338 -11.01 -13.82 -6.94
N VAL A 339 -10.37 -13.48 -5.82
CA VAL A 339 -9.78 -12.17 -5.61
C VAL A 339 -8.67 -11.85 -6.61
N LEU A 340 -7.89 -12.85 -7.03
CA LEU A 340 -6.85 -12.65 -8.04
C LEU A 340 -7.39 -12.62 -9.48
N ALA A 341 -8.64 -13.05 -9.69
CA ALA A 341 -9.29 -13.07 -11.00
C ALA A 341 -10.07 -11.79 -11.31
N VAL A 342 -10.51 -11.07 -10.27
CA VAL A 342 -11.17 -9.75 -10.33
C VAL A 342 -10.11 -8.66 -10.32
#